data_AF-A0A962TP83-F1
#
_entry.id   AF-A0A962TP83-F1
#
_cell.length_a   1.000
_cell.length_b   1.000
_cell.length_c   1.000
_cell.angle_alpha   90.00
_cell.angle_beta   90.00
_cell.angle_gamma   90.00
#
_symmetry.space_group_name_H-M   'P 1'
#
loop_
_entity.id
_entity.type
_entity.pdbx_description
1 polymer ?
#
loop_
_entity_poly.entity_id
_entity_poly.type
_entity_poly.pdbx_seq_one_letter_code
_entity_poly.pdbx_strand_id
1 'polypeptide(L)'
;MAKFSLNPNPTPTIEPDIDPAALEAFAAGARNRGIPETAAPPWGRFDPSEKPRYNVAIRLNDYQLAMLRYLAEARDTSQHKLLQRHLMPILTQLALEQFAADQNTSN
;
A
#
# COMPACT_ATOMS: atom_id res chain seq x y z
N MET A 1 -57.85 30.82 -35.47
CA MET A 1 -57.31 29.44 -35.48
C MET A 1 -55.95 29.46 -36.16
N ALA A 2 -54.86 29.48 -35.39
CA ALA A 2 -53.49 29.46 -35.91
C ALA A 2 -52.93 28.04 -35.80
N LYS A 3 -52.51 27.48 -36.94
CA LYS A 3 -51.91 26.15 -37.04
C LYS A 3 -50.48 26.22 -36.49
N PHE A 4 -50.22 25.56 -35.37
CA PHE A 4 -48.86 25.31 -34.87
C PHE A 4 -48.24 24.16 -35.68
N SER A 5 -47.30 24.49 -36.55
CA SER A 5 -46.44 23.49 -37.20
C SER A 5 -45.15 23.34 -36.38
N LEU A 6 -44.93 22.16 -35.82
CA LEU A 6 -43.65 21.74 -35.23
C LEU A 6 -42.70 21.37 -36.37
N ASN A 7 -41.71 22.22 -36.62
CA ASN A 7 -40.56 21.83 -37.44
C ASN A 7 -39.70 20.83 -36.63
N PRO A 8 -39.24 19.71 -37.23
CA PRO A 8 -38.33 18.80 -36.55
C PRO A 8 -36.99 19.49 -36.31
N ASN A 9 -36.62 19.62 -35.04
CA ASN A 9 -35.31 20.09 -34.63
C ASN A 9 -34.27 19.03 -35.06
N PRO A 10 -33.24 19.37 -35.85
CA PRO A 10 -32.19 18.42 -36.15
C PRO A 10 -31.37 18.20 -34.87
N THR A 11 -31.46 17.00 -34.31
CA THR A 11 -30.56 16.53 -33.26
C THR A 11 -29.13 16.60 -33.82
N PRO A 12 -28.23 17.43 -33.31
CA PRO A 12 -26.83 17.27 -33.64
C PRO A 12 -26.35 16.10 -32.77
N THR A 13 -26.25 14.91 -33.37
CA THR A 13 -25.40 13.83 -32.84
C THR A 13 -23.96 14.34 -32.92
N ILE A 14 -23.58 15.14 -31.92
CA ILE A 14 -22.18 15.48 -31.68
C ILE A 14 -21.64 14.26 -30.96
N GLU A 15 -21.08 13.32 -31.73
CA GLU A 15 -20.07 12.44 -31.16
C GLU A 15 -18.97 13.36 -30.63
N PRO A 16 -18.74 13.45 -29.31
CA PRO A 16 -17.68 14.30 -28.80
C PRO A 16 -16.37 13.76 -29.39
N ASP A 17 -15.68 14.58 -30.17
CA ASP A 17 -14.32 14.31 -30.58
C ASP A 17 -13.46 14.35 -29.31
N ILE A 18 -13.31 13.19 -28.68
CA ILE A 18 -12.53 13.04 -27.45
C ILE A 18 -11.08 13.10 -27.90
N ASP A 19 -10.50 14.29 -27.80
CA ASP A 19 -9.06 14.47 -27.99
C ASP A 19 -8.30 13.54 -27.03
N PRO A 20 -7.56 12.55 -27.54
CA PRO A 20 -6.82 11.61 -26.69
C PRO A 20 -5.79 12.33 -25.83
N ALA A 21 -5.26 13.49 -26.28
CA ALA A 21 -4.33 14.29 -25.50
C ALA A 21 -5.03 14.99 -24.32
N ALA A 22 -6.27 15.44 -24.49
CA ALA A 22 -7.07 16.00 -23.41
C ALA A 22 -7.47 14.94 -22.37
N LEU A 23 -7.75 13.71 -22.83
CA LEU A 23 -8.01 12.56 -21.95
C LEU A 23 -6.75 12.17 -21.16
N GLU A 24 -5.59 12.15 -21.80
CA GLU A 24 -4.31 11.90 -21.13
C GLU A 24 -3.94 13.01 -20.14
N ALA A 25 -4.17 14.28 -20.49
CA ALA A 25 -3.94 15.42 -19.59
C ALA A 25 -4.89 15.39 -18.38
N PHE A 26 -6.15 15.00 -18.58
CA PHE A 26 -7.11 14.80 -17.50
C PHE A 26 -6.74 13.60 -16.61
N ALA A 27 -6.33 12.47 -17.21
CA ALA A 27 -5.85 11.29 -16.49
C ALA A 27 -4.55 11.58 -15.72
N ALA A 28 -3.66 12.40 -16.26
CA ALA A 28 -2.46 12.88 -15.57
C ALA A 28 -2.81 13.82 -14.41
N GLY A 29 -3.80 14.70 -14.59
CA GLY A 29 -4.34 15.55 -13.53
C GLY A 29 -5.01 14.76 -12.39
N ALA A 30 -5.69 13.65 -12.71
CA ALA A 30 -6.29 12.76 -11.73
C ALA A 30 -5.25 11.90 -10.97
N ARG A 31 -4.18 11.46 -11.65
CA ARG A 31 -3.04 10.77 -11.00
C ARG A 31 -2.31 11.68 -10.01
N ASN A 32 -2.21 12.98 -10.32
CA ASN A 32 -1.53 13.95 -9.45
C ASN A 32 -2.40 14.54 -8.32
N ARG A 33 -3.73 14.31 -8.33
CA ARG A 33 -4.63 14.77 -7.25
C ARG A 33 -4.79 13.78 -6.09
N GLY A 34 -4.27 12.57 -6.22
CA GLY A 34 -4.46 11.48 -5.26
C GLY A 34 -3.29 11.19 -4.33
N ILE A 35 -2.20 11.97 -4.40
CA ILE A 35 -1.13 11.88 -3.40
C ILE A 35 -1.16 13.21 -2.64
N PRO A 36 -2.10 13.40 -1.68
CA PRO A 36 -1.77 14.31 -0.59
C PRO A 36 -0.42 13.83 -0.09
N GLU A 37 0.51 14.74 0.17
CA GLU A 37 1.80 14.53 0.82
C GLU A 37 1.66 13.44 1.91
N THR A 38 1.73 12.17 1.49
CA THR A 38 1.28 11.07 2.34
C THR A 38 2.48 10.89 3.19
N ALA A 39 2.39 11.39 4.42
CA ALA A 39 3.52 11.48 5.32
C ALA A 39 4.33 10.18 5.18
N ALA A 40 5.61 10.28 4.85
CA ALA A 40 6.41 9.06 4.80
C ALA A 40 6.35 8.40 6.18
N PRO A 41 6.35 7.05 6.27
CA PRO A 41 6.42 6.40 7.56
C PRO A 41 7.64 6.93 8.33
N PRO A 42 7.58 7.03 9.67
CA PRO A 42 8.63 7.68 10.46
C PRO A 42 9.99 6.97 10.36
N TRP A 43 10.01 5.70 9.93
CA TRP A 43 11.22 4.93 9.64
C TRP A 43 11.70 5.00 8.18
N GLY A 44 10.99 5.69 7.29
CA GLY A 44 11.31 5.76 5.85
C GLY A 44 12.65 6.42 5.51
N ARG A 45 13.26 7.13 6.48
CA ARG A 45 14.60 7.73 6.35
C ARG A 45 15.76 6.73 6.53
N PHE A 46 15.49 5.52 7.01
CA PHE A 46 16.51 4.51 7.27
C PHE A 46 16.64 3.55 6.09
N ASP A 47 17.87 3.11 5.81
CA ASP A 47 18.15 2.13 4.75
C ASP A 47 17.86 0.71 5.24
N PRO A 48 16.93 -0.04 4.61
CA PRO A 48 16.62 -1.42 5.00
C PRO A 48 17.76 -2.42 4.74
N SER A 49 18.73 -2.07 3.89
CA SER A 49 19.89 -2.91 3.58
C SER A 49 21.09 -2.67 4.52
N GLU A 50 20.94 -1.74 5.46
CA GLU A 50 21.98 -1.42 6.42
C GLU A 50 22.31 -2.62 7.33
N LYS A 51 23.59 -2.75 7.71
CA LYS A 51 24.04 -3.84 8.58
C LYS A 51 23.35 -3.75 9.96
N PRO A 52 22.85 -4.88 10.52
CA PRO A 52 22.25 -4.89 11.85
C PRO A 52 23.24 -4.40 12.91
N ARG A 53 22.83 -3.40 13.71
CA ARG A 53 23.64 -2.80 14.79
C ARG A 53 23.15 -3.13 16.20
N TYR A 54 21.90 -3.59 16.32
CA TYR A 54 21.22 -3.77 17.60
C TYR A 54 20.82 -5.23 17.81
N ASN A 55 20.87 -5.69 19.06
CA ASN A 55 20.43 -7.01 19.48
C ASN A 55 19.04 -6.92 20.13
N VAL A 56 18.20 -7.93 19.87
CA VAL A 56 16.89 -8.09 20.50
C VAL A 56 16.90 -9.40 21.31
N ALA A 57 16.49 -9.33 22.57
CA ALA A 57 16.32 -10.50 23.43
C ALA A 57 14.84 -10.75 23.68
N ILE A 58 14.39 -11.99 23.48
CA ILE A 58 13.01 -12.42 23.69
C ILE A 58 13.01 -13.47 24.79
N ARG A 59 12.12 -13.34 25.78
CA ARG A 59 11.92 -14.35 26.82
C ARG A 59 10.94 -15.39 26.31
N LEU A 60 11.34 -16.66 26.39
CA LEU A 60 10.54 -17.81 26.00
C LEU A 60 10.34 -18.73 27.19
N ASN A 61 9.19 -19.38 27.27
CA ASN A 61 8.99 -20.52 28.16
C ASN A 61 9.48 -21.82 27.49
N ASP A 62 9.50 -22.92 28.26
CA ASP A 62 10.01 -24.21 27.77
C ASP A 62 9.25 -24.72 26.54
N TYR A 63 7.93 -24.53 26.51
CA TYR A 63 7.08 -24.91 25.39
C TYR A 63 7.49 -24.19 24.09
N GLN A 64 7.67 -22.87 24.17
CA GLN A 64 8.06 -22.04 23.03
C GLN A 64 9.48 -22.36 22.56
N LEU A 65 10.40 -22.60 23.49
CA LEU A 65 11.77 -22.99 23.16
C LEU A 65 11.81 -24.35 22.47
N ALA A 66 11.03 -25.33 22.94
CA ALA A 66 10.92 -26.64 22.31
C ALA A 66 10.38 -26.54 20.88
N MET A 67 9.31 -25.75 20.67
CA MET A 67 8.76 -25.48 19.35
C MET A 67 9.78 -24.83 18.41
N LEU A 68 10.54 -23.84 18.90
CA LEU A 68 11.56 -23.15 18.12
C LEU A 68 12.69 -24.10 17.69
N ARG A 69 13.15 -24.98 18.60
CA ARG A 69 14.17 -26.00 18.32
C ARG A 69 13.70 -26.97 17.24
N TYR A 70 12.50 -27.52 17.41
CA TYR A 70 11.90 -28.44 16.44
C TYR A 70 11.85 -27.84 15.03
N LEU A 71 11.39 -26.58 14.91
CA LEU A 71 11.31 -25.90 13.61
C LEU A 71 12.67 -25.59 12.99
N ALA A 72 13.66 -25.28 13.82
CA ALA A 72 15.02 -25.00 13.37
C ALA A 72 15.68 -26.27 12.80
N GLU A 73 15.54 -27.39 13.50
CA GLU A 73 16.03 -28.71 13.08
C GLU A 73 15.35 -29.18 11.78
N ALA A 74 14.01 -29.09 11.72
CA ALA A 74 13.25 -29.52 10.55
C ALA A 74 13.59 -28.75 9.26
N ARG A 75 14.16 -27.55 9.38
CA ARG A 75 14.51 -26.65 8.27
C ARG A 75 16.02 -26.50 8.06
N ASP A 76 16.84 -27.25 8.79
CA ASP A 76 18.30 -27.18 8.77
C ASP A 76 18.83 -25.73 8.84
N THR A 77 18.33 -24.97 9.82
CA THR A 77 18.68 -23.55 10.00
C THR A 77 18.88 -23.22 11.47
N SER A 78 19.65 -22.16 11.77
CA SER A 78 19.76 -21.69 13.15
C SER A 78 18.45 -21.06 13.64
N GLN A 79 18.20 -21.15 14.95
CA GLN A 79 17.04 -20.52 15.59
C GLN A 79 17.00 -19.01 15.34
N HIS A 80 18.16 -18.34 15.38
CA HIS A 80 18.27 -16.92 15.06
C HIS A 80 17.84 -16.61 13.63
N LYS A 81 18.34 -17.36 12.64
CA LYS A 81 18.00 -17.16 11.23
C LYS A 81 16.52 -17.47 10.96
N LEU A 82 15.96 -18.46 11.65
CA LEU A 82 14.53 -18.77 11.58
C LEU A 82 13.69 -17.62 12.13
N LEU A 83 14.01 -17.13 13.33
CA LEU A 83 13.34 -15.98 13.93
C LEU A 83 13.45 -14.76 13.02
N GLN A 84 14.64 -14.42 12.54
CA GLN A 84 14.82 -13.26 11.66
C GLN A 84 13.99 -13.38 10.37
N ARG A 85 13.99 -14.55 9.72
CA ARG A 85 13.25 -14.80 8.47
C ARG A 85 11.74 -14.61 8.63
N HIS A 86 11.19 -14.95 9.79
CA HIS A 86 9.75 -14.92 10.03
C HIS A 86 9.29 -13.65 10.77
N LEU A 87 10.06 -13.18 11.74
CA LEU A 87 9.72 -12.02 12.56
C LEU A 87 9.80 -10.72 11.76
N MET A 88 10.83 -10.53 10.93
CA MET A 88 11.01 -9.25 10.23
C MET A 88 9.85 -8.94 9.26
N PRO A 89 9.38 -9.88 8.42
CA PRO A 89 8.21 -9.63 7.58
C PRO A 89 6.95 -9.28 8.37
N ILE A 90 6.71 -10.00 9.48
CA ILE A 90 5.55 -9.76 10.34
C ILE A 90 5.62 -8.36 10.97
N LEU A 91 6.77 -7.97 11.52
CA LEU A 91 6.95 -6.63 12.10
C LEU A 91 6.75 -5.53 11.06
N THR A 92 7.28 -5.69 9.86
CA THR A 92 7.08 -4.73 8.77
C THR A 92 5.62 -4.60 8.39
N GLN A 93 4.91 -5.73 8.27
CA GLN A 93 3.48 -5.73 7.96
C GLN A 93 2.68 -5.00 9.04
N LEU A 94 2.88 -5.35 10.32
CA LEU A 94 2.17 -4.72 11.44
C LEU A 94 2.45 -3.21 11.50
N ALA A 95 3.70 -2.79 11.25
CA ALA A 95 4.07 -1.38 11.22
C ALA A 95 3.36 -0.63 10.08
N LEU A 96 3.29 -1.22 8.89
CA LEU A 96 2.60 -0.63 7.74
C LEU A 96 1.08 -0.56 7.95
N GLU A 97 0.48 -1.61 8.52
CA GLU A 97 -0.95 -1.65 8.84
C GLU A 97 -1.32 -0.56 9.85
N GLN A 98 -0.54 -0.42 10.93
CA GLN A 98 -0.75 0.64 11.91
C GLN A 98 -0.59 2.02 11.28
N PHE A 99 0.47 2.21 10.48
CA PHE A 99 0.71 3.48 9.81
C PHE A 99 -0.46 3.86 8.89
N ALA A 100 -0.99 2.92 8.12
CA ALA A 100 -2.16 3.14 7.28
C ALA A 100 -3.41 3.48 8.10
N ALA A 101 -3.62 2.82 9.24
CA ALA A 101 -4.73 3.10 10.14
C ALA A 101 -4.67 4.53 10.73
N ASP A 102 -3.48 4.99 11.12
CA ASP A 102 -3.27 6.34 11.67
C ASP A 102 -3.54 7.44 10.62
N GLN A 103 -3.15 7.20 9.36
CA GLN A 103 -3.46 8.12 8.25
C GLN A 103 -4.95 8.18 7.93
N ASN A 104 -5.66 7.06 8.01
CA ASN A 104 -7.11 7.02 7.77
C ASN A 104 -7.92 7.65 8.90
N THR A 105 -7.39 7.72 10.12
CA THR A 105 -8.05 8.37 11.26
C THR A 105 -7.85 9.89 11.26
N SER A 106 -6.80 10.36 10.56
CA SER A 106 -6.43 11.78 10.50
C SER A 106 -7.04 12.55 9.32
N ASN A 107 -7.75 11.85 8.43
CA ASN A 107 -8.51 12.39 7.30
C ASN A 107 -10.01 12.40 7.59
#